data_AF-A0A8T5KSF9-F1
#
_entry.id   AF-A0A8T5KSF9-F1
#
_cell.length_a   1.000
_cell.length_b   1.000
_cell.length_c   1.000
_cell.angle_alpha   90.00
_cell.angle_beta   90.00
_cell.angle_gamma   90.00
#
_symmetry.space_group_name_H-M   'P 1'
#
loop_
_entity.id
_entity.type
_entity.pdbx_description
1 polymer ?
#
loop_
_entity_poly.entity_id
_entity_poly.type
_entity_poly.pdbx_seq_one_letter_code
_entity_poly.pdbx_strand_id
1 'polypeptide(L)'
;MVLKTKDKMADKSKTREITIIDEGGTFNAILRRFTGSKDYDFEGLGVLRKLLSNEKARLLHTIKKKKPGSIYGLAKLLGRDFKSVSDDIKLLDKFGFVDMISEKTGKRERLKPVLAVDSMHIHIKL
;
A
#
# COMPACT_ATOMS: atom_id res chain seq x y z
N MET A 1 -27.03 37.09 -11.22
CA MET A 1 -27.33 35.90 -12.05
C MET A 1 -26.05 35.10 -12.24
N VAL A 2 -25.95 33.99 -11.51
CA VAL A 2 -25.12 32.78 -11.70
C VAL A 2 -23.59 32.91 -11.85
N LEU A 3 -22.91 32.74 -10.71
CA LEU A 3 -21.62 32.07 -10.60
C LEU A 3 -21.70 30.67 -11.23
N LYS A 4 -20.84 30.35 -12.21
CA LYS A 4 -20.59 28.96 -12.61
C LYS A 4 -19.24 28.51 -12.10
N THR A 5 -19.24 27.96 -10.90
CA THR A 5 -18.37 26.83 -10.55
C THR A 5 -18.81 25.62 -11.38
N LYS A 6 -17.84 24.84 -11.89
CA LYS A 6 -17.99 23.39 -12.02
C LYS A 6 -16.63 22.74 -12.12
N ASP A 7 -16.26 22.18 -10.98
CA ASP A 7 -15.34 21.09 -10.76
C ASP A 7 -15.36 20.07 -11.89
N LYS A 8 -14.16 19.75 -12.41
CA LYS A 8 -13.80 18.40 -12.87
C LYS A 8 -12.29 18.20 -12.68
N MET A 9 -11.83 18.15 -11.44
CA MET A 9 -10.60 17.42 -11.15
C MET A 9 -10.95 15.94 -11.31
N ALA A 10 -10.38 15.32 -12.35
CA ALA A 10 -10.49 13.90 -12.59
C ALA A 10 -10.01 13.15 -11.34
N ASP A 11 -10.95 12.49 -10.67
CA ASP A 11 -10.70 11.48 -9.65
C ASP A 11 -10.04 10.29 -10.37
N LYS A 12 -8.72 10.39 -10.60
CA LYS A 12 -7.93 9.35 -11.23
C LYS A 12 -7.80 8.20 -10.22
N SER A 13 -8.76 7.29 -10.24
CA SER A 13 -8.66 6.04 -9.48
C SER A 13 -7.36 5.33 -9.86
N LYS A 14 -6.48 5.12 -8.89
CA LYS A 14 -5.19 4.45 -9.13
C LYS A 14 -5.42 2.94 -9.01
N THR A 15 -5.76 2.31 -10.12
CA THR A 15 -5.76 0.85 -10.24
C THR A 15 -4.32 0.36 -10.33
N ARG A 16 -3.91 -0.55 -9.43
CA ARG A 16 -2.63 -1.27 -9.56
C ARG A 16 -2.94 -2.66 -10.10
N GLU A 17 -2.54 -2.91 -11.34
CA GLU A 17 -2.52 -4.25 -11.91
C GLU A 17 -1.20 -4.91 -11.55
N ILE A 18 -1.26 -6.06 -10.89
CA ILE A 18 -0.09 -6.90 -10.63
C ILE A 18 -0.22 -8.10 -11.54
N THR A 19 0.42 -8.02 -12.71
CA THR A 19 0.53 -9.15 -13.62
C THR A 19 1.74 -9.97 -13.22
N ILE A 20 1.49 -11.15 -12.67
CA ILE A 20 2.53 -12.16 -12.42
C ILE A 20 2.68 -12.93 -13.73
N ILE A 21 3.60 -12.48 -14.57
CA ILE A 21 4.09 -13.23 -15.72
C ILE A 21 5.55 -13.54 -15.43
N ASP A 22 5.92 -14.80 -15.59
CA ASP A 22 7.29 -15.32 -15.41
C ASP A 22 8.33 -14.58 -16.27
N GLU A 23 7.86 -13.79 -17.25
CA GLU A 23 8.68 -12.94 -18.11
C GLU A 23 8.44 -11.44 -17.82
N GLY A 24 9.28 -10.86 -16.93
CA GLY A 24 9.73 -9.47 -17.12
C GLY A 24 8.93 -8.31 -16.52
N GLY A 25 8.01 -8.51 -15.58
CA GLY A 25 7.32 -7.41 -14.88
C GLY A 25 8.18 -6.68 -13.82
N THR A 26 7.76 -5.46 -13.41
CA THR A 26 8.36 -4.67 -12.31
C THR A 26 8.44 -5.43 -10.99
N PHE A 27 7.48 -6.34 -10.74
CA PHE A 27 7.48 -7.22 -9.58
C PHE A 27 8.66 -8.21 -9.66
N ASN A 28 8.95 -8.74 -10.85
CA ASN A 28 10.03 -9.69 -11.12
C ASN A 28 11.42 -9.05 -10.86
N ALA A 29 11.60 -7.75 -11.15
CA ALA A 29 12.84 -7.03 -10.84
C ALA A 29 13.08 -6.81 -9.35
N ILE A 30 12.03 -6.50 -8.57
CA ILE A 30 12.11 -6.42 -7.11
C ILE A 30 12.34 -7.81 -6.54
N LEU A 31 11.60 -8.81 -7.02
CA LEU A 31 11.66 -10.15 -6.47
C LEU A 31 12.99 -10.84 -6.77
N ARG A 32 13.51 -10.76 -8.00
CA ARG A 32 14.86 -11.27 -8.35
C ARG A 32 15.97 -10.69 -7.48
N ARG A 33 15.84 -9.44 -7.00
CA ARG A 33 16.80 -8.85 -6.02
C ARG A 33 16.72 -9.52 -4.65
N PHE A 34 15.59 -10.10 -4.29
CA PHE A 34 15.39 -10.80 -3.02
C PHE A 34 15.67 -12.30 -3.10
N THR A 35 15.41 -12.95 -4.24
CA THR A 35 15.21 -14.40 -4.27
C THR A 35 16.28 -15.23 -4.98
N GLY A 36 17.15 -14.60 -5.79
CA GLY A 36 18.16 -15.34 -6.56
C GLY A 36 17.53 -16.26 -7.62
N SER A 37 18.21 -16.44 -8.76
CA SER A 37 17.68 -17.18 -9.91
C SER A 37 17.45 -18.66 -9.60
N LYS A 38 16.19 -19.09 -9.44
CA LYS A 38 15.79 -20.50 -9.38
C LYS A 38 14.51 -20.76 -10.17
N ASP A 39 14.40 -21.97 -10.71
CA ASP A 39 13.35 -22.45 -11.65
C ASP A 39 11.92 -22.53 -11.05
N TYR A 40 11.77 -22.29 -9.73
CA TYR A 40 10.47 -22.18 -9.05
C TYR A 40 10.51 -21.07 -8.00
N ASP A 41 9.68 -20.05 -8.17
CA ASP A 41 9.68 -18.85 -7.34
C ASP A 41 8.77 -18.99 -6.10
N PHE A 42 9.10 -19.96 -5.24
CA PHE A 42 8.43 -20.14 -3.94
C PHE A 42 8.54 -18.90 -3.05
N GLU A 43 9.59 -18.10 -3.26
CA GLU A 43 9.80 -16.86 -2.54
C GLU A 43 8.82 -15.77 -2.98
N GLY A 44 8.46 -15.71 -4.26
CA GLY A 44 7.41 -14.82 -4.79
C GLY A 44 6.03 -15.08 -4.17
N LEU A 45 5.64 -16.36 -4.08
CA LEU A 45 4.44 -16.77 -3.36
C LEU A 45 4.53 -16.42 -1.86
N GLY A 46 5.72 -16.54 -1.26
CA GLY A 46 5.98 -16.14 0.11
C GLY A 46 5.73 -14.64 0.35
N VAL A 47 6.16 -13.79 -0.58
CA VAL A 47 5.93 -12.33 -0.54
C VAL A 47 4.46 -12.01 -0.72
N LEU A 48 3.78 -12.64 -1.69
CA LEU A 48 2.34 -12.46 -1.89
C LEU A 48 1.54 -12.83 -0.64
N ARG A 49 1.87 -13.96 0.00
CA ARG A 49 1.24 -14.40 1.26
C ARG A 49 1.43 -13.38 2.39
N LYS A 50 2.63 -12.79 2.51
CA LYS A 50 2.91 -11.74 3.51
C LYS A 50 2.10 -10.47 3.25
N LEU A 51 1.93 -10.12 1.98
CA LEU A 51 1.19 -8.93 1.53
C LEU A 51 -0.33 -9.08 1.74
N LEU A 52 -0.86 -10.28 1.50
CA LEU A 52 -2.29 -10.60 1.58
C LEU A 52 -2.75 -11.10 2.96
N SER A 53 -1.98 -10.86 4.02
CA SER A 53 -2.37 -11.32 5.35
C SER A 53 -3.58 -10.55 5.90
N ASN A 54 -4.35 -11.19 6.78
CA ASN A 54 -5.50 -10.57 7.45
C ASN A 54 -5.14 -9.24 8.14
N GLU A 55 -3.95 -9.17 8.73
CA GLU A 55 -3.45 -7.96 9.37
C GLU A 55 -3.20 -6.82 8.36
N LYS A 56 -2.70 -7.14 7.15
CA LYS A 56 -2.55 -6.14 6.08
C LYS A 56 -3.89 -5.65 5.57
N ALA A 57 -4.86 -6.55 5.39
CA ALA A 57 -6.22 -6.17 5.02
C ALA A 57 -6.86 -5.26 6.08
N ARG A 58 -6.71 -5.58 7.37
CA ARG A 58 -7.20 -4.78 8.49
C ARG A 58 -6.54 -3.39 8.54
N LEU A 59 -5.23 -3.31 8.30
CA LEU A 59 -4.48 -2.06 8.17
C LEU A 59 -5.04 -1.18 7.05
N LEU A 60 -5.12 -1.71 5.83
CA LEU A 60 -5.63 -0.97 4.66
C LEU A 60 -7.07 -0.49 4.88
N HIS A 61 -7.94 -1.35 5.42
CA HIS A 61 -9.31 -0.99 5.77
C HIS A 61 -9.36 0.15 6.80
N THR A 62 -8.52 0.09 7.83
CA THR A 62 -8.48 1.10 8.89
C THR A 62 -7.96 2.45 8.38
N ILE A 63 -6.93 2.44 7.53
CA ILE A 63 -6.44 3.65 6.86
C ILE A 63 -7.56 4.29 6.04
N LYS A 64 -8.27 3.49 5.22
CA LYS A 64 -9.38 3.96 4.37
C LYS A 64 -10.53 4.57 5.17
N LYS A 65 -10.95 3.91 6.26
CA LYS A 65 -12.14 4.29 7.03
C LYS A 65 -11.89 5.33 8.10
N LYS A 66 -10.74 5.28 8.78
CA LYS A 66 -10.44 6.11 9.95
C LYS A 66 -9.44 7.23 9.67
N LYS A 67 -8.75 7.20 8.52
CA LYS A 67 -7.82 8.25 8.05
C LYS A 67 -6.88 8.75 9.16
N PRO A 68 -6.10 7.84 9.80
CA PRO A 68 -5.24 8.20 10.91
C PRO A 68 -4.22 9.29 10.50
N GLY A 69 -3.96 10.24 11.40
CA GLY A 69 -2.98 11.31 11.13
C GLY A 69 -1.52 10.90 11.26
N SER A 70 -1.23 9.68 11.68
CA SER A 70 0.14 9.14 11.81
C SER A 70 0.14 7.63 11.98
N ILE A 71 1.31 6.99 11.81
CA ILE A 71 1.51 5.56 12.11
C ILE A 71 1.21 5.24 13.58
N TYR A 72 1.53 6.16 14.50
CA TYR A 72 1.21 6.00 15.91
C TYR A 72 -0.30 6.01 16.19
N GLY A 73 -1.03 6.91 15.52
CA GLY A 73 -2.50 6.93 15.59
C GLY A 73 -3.12 5.64 15.03
N LEU A 74 -2.57 5.14 13.92
CA LEU A 74 -2.98 3.86 13.33
C LEU A 74 -2.74 2.68 14.28
N ALA A 75 -1.59 2.64 14.94
CA ALA A 75 -1.27 1.61 15.93
C ALA A 75 -2.27 1.60 17.09
N LYS A 76 -2.63 2.79 17.61
CA LYS A 76 -3.67 2.92 18.65
C LYS A 76 -5.04 2.43 18.19
N LEU A 77 -5.46 2.78 16.96
CA LEU A 77 -6.74 2.33 16.41
C LEU A 77 -6.80 0.80 16.23
N LEU A 78 -5.65 0.18 15.96
CA LEU A 78 -5.55 -1.27 15.76
C LEU A 78 -5.33 -2.05 17.06
N GLY A 79 -4.99 -1.38 18.16
CA GLY A 79 -4.58 -2.03 19.40
C GLY A 79 -3.28 -2.82 19.24
N ARG A 80 -2.38 -2.38 18.36
CA ARG A 80 -1.10 -3.05 18.06
C ARG A 80 0.08 -2.19 18.48
N ASP A 81 1.23 -2.82 18.68
CA ASP A 81 2.46 -2.09 18.96
C ASP A 81 2.92 -1.28 17.73
N PHE A 82 3.58 -0.15 18.01
CA PHE A 82 4.01 0.77 16.96
C PHE A 82 5.02 0.15 15.99
N LYS A 83 5.92 -0.71 16.47
CA LYS A 83 7.00 -1.26 15.65
C LYS A 83 6.43 -2.18 14.58
N SER A 84 5.54 -3.10 14.96
CA SER A 84 4.87 -4.01 14.03
C SER A 84 4.06 -3.26 12.97
N VAL A 85 3.32 -2.22 13.39
CA VAL A 85 2.53 -1.39 12.46
C VAL A 85 3.43 -0.59 11.53
N SER A 86 4.53 -0.04 12.04
CA SER A 86 5.52 0.70 11.23
C SER A 86 6.17 -0.20 10.17
N ASP A 87 6.57 -1.42 10.55
CA ASP A 87 7.19 -2.37 9.63
C ASP A 87 6.18 -2.85 8.56
N ASP A 88 4.92 -3.05 8.94
CA ASP A 88 3.84 -3.36 7.99
C ASP A 88 3.57 -2.20 7.00
N ILE A 89 3.57 -0.95 7.48
CA ILE A 89 3.38 0.24 6.64
C ILE A 89 4.52 0.43 5.66
N LYS A 90 5.78 0.25 6.09
CA LYS A 90 6.95 0.31 5.20
C LYS A 90 6.88 -0.74 4.09
N LEU A 91 6.39 -1.94 4.41
CA LEU A 91 6.20 -2.97 3.40
C LEU A 91 5.15 -2.53 2.38
N LEU A 92 3.97 -2.10 2.85
CA LEU A 92 2.88 -1.64 1.98
C LEU A 92 3.27 -0.43 1.12
N ASP A 93 4.09 0.48 1.66
CA ASP A 93 4.64 1.63 0.95
C ASP A 93 5.60 1.22 -0.17
N LYS A 94 6.52 0.27 0.10
CA LYS A 94 7.40 -0.30 -0.92
C LYS A 94 6.64 -0.96 -2.08
N PHE A 95 5.47 -1.54 -1.80
CA PHE A 95 4.60 -2.13 -2.82
C PHE A 95 3.58 -1.14 -3.40
N GLY A 96 3.57 0.11 -2.94
CA GLY A 96 2.72 1.18 -3.47
C GLY A 96 1.23 1.05 -3.11
N PHE A 97 0.89 0.34 -2.03
CA PHE A 97 -0.47 0.28 -1.47
C PHE A 97 -0.79 1.46 -0.56
N VAL A 98 0.24 2.00 0.09
CA VAL A 98 0.15 3.12 1.03
C VAL A 98 1.19 4.15 0.61
N ASP A 99 0.85 5.44 0.68
CA ASP A 99 1.82 6.53 0.58
C ASP A 99 1.98 7.20 1.95
N MET A 100 3.19 7.66 2.27
CA MET A 100 3.45 8.48 3.46
C MET A 100 3.51 9.96 3.10
N ILE A 101 2.42 10.68 3.36
CA ILE A 101 2.35 12.12 3.07
C ILE A 101 2.84 12.92 4.27
N SER A 102 3.72 13.88 4.01
CA SER A 102 4.12 14.87 5.01
C SER A 102 3.02 15.90 5.23
N GLU A 103 2.58 16.05 6.49
CA GLU A 103 1.62 17.05 6.94
C GLU A 103 2.31 17.95 7.98
N LYS A 104 2.39 19.25 7.68
CA LYS A 104 2.94 20.27 8.58
C LYS A 104 1.81 20.89 9.40
N THR A 105 1.95 20.84 10.72
CA THR A 105 1.08 21.57 11.64
C THR A 105 1.97 22.48 12.50
N GLY A 106 2.00 23.77 12.14
CA GLY A 106 2.94 24.74 12.73
C GLY A 106 4.39 24.35 12.44
N LYS A 107 5.21 24.22 13.49
CA LYS A 107 6.63 23.83 13.40
C LYS A 107 6.87 22.32 13.33
N ARG A 108 5.83 21.49 13.45
CA ARG A 108 5.96 20.03 13.49
C ARG A 108 5.54 19.42 12.16
N GLU A 109 6.35 18.50 11.68
CA GLU A 109 6.09 17.69 10.49
C GLU A 109 5.75 16.27 10.91
N ARG A 110 4.69 15.69 10.33
CA ARG A 110 4.25 14.32 10.61
C ARG A 110 4.03 13.58 9.31
N LEU A 111 4.41 12.31 9.30
CA LEU A 111 4.12 11.41 8.19
C LEU A 111 2.78 10.71 8.43
N LYS A 112 1.86 10.92 7.50
CA LYS A 112 0.50 10.40 7.51
C LYS A 112 0.38 9.26 6.49
N PRO A 113 0.00 8.05 6.91
CA PRO A 113 -0.27 6.97 5.97
C PRO A 113 -1.60 7.22 5.25
N VAL A 114 -1.59 7.17 3.92
CA VAL A 114 -2.79 7.25 3.09
C VAL A 114 -2.85 6.07 2.13
N LEU A 115 -4.06 5.63 1.78
CA LEU A 115 -4.22 4.57 0.79
C LEU A 115 -3.86 5.12 -0.60
N ALA A 116 -2.94 4.45 -1.29
CA ALA A 116 -2.46 4.87 -2.60
C ALA A 116 -3.20 4.19 -3.77
N VAL A 117 -4.07 3.23 -3.46
CA VAL A 117 -4.76 2.36 -4.44
C VAL A 117 -6.23 2.19 -4.10
N ASP A 118 -7.07 2.05 -5.11
CA ASP A 118 -8.51 1.83 -4.91
C ASP A 118 -8.91 0.36 -5.03
N SER A 119 -8.18 -0.38 -5.86
CA SER A 119 -8.40 -1.80 -6.17
C SER A 119 -7.08 -2.54 -6.37
N MET A 120 -7.11 -3.84 -6.11
CA MET A 120 -6.02 -4.78 -6.35
C MET A 120 -6.57 -5.94 -7.18
N HIS A 121 -5.93 -6.20 -8.32
CA HIS A 121 -6.29 -7.27 -9.23
C HIS A 121 -5.17 -8.31 -9.21
N ILE A 122 -5.52 -9.56 -8.95
CA ILE A 122 -4.59 -10.69 -8.93
C ILE A 122 -5.02 -11.63 -10.05
N HIS A 123 -4.15 -11.83 -11.03
CA HIS A 123 -4.35 -12.76 -12.12
C HIS A 123 -3.42 -13.95 -11.94
N ILE A 124 -3.99 -15.14 -11.76
CA ILE A 124 -3.27 -16.40 -11.68
C ILE A 124 -3.61 -17.20 -12.92
N LYS A 125 -2.60 -17.50 -13.75
CA LYS A 125 -2.73 -18.47 -14.84
C LYS A 125 -2.16 -19.79 -14.34
N LEU A 126 -2.93 -20.86 -14.53
CA LEU A 126 -2.56 -22.23 -14.18
C LEU A 126 -2.22 -22.98 -15.48
#